data_AF-A0A957K5Y0-F1
#
_entry.id   AF-A0A957K5Y0-F1
#
_cell.length_a   1.000
_cell.length_b   1.000
_cell.length_c   1.000
_cell.angle_alpha   90.00
_cell.angle_beta   90.00
_cell.angle_gamma   90.00
#
_symmetry.space_group_name_H-M   'P 1'
#
loop_
_entity.id
_entity.type
_entity.pdbx_description
1 polymer ?
#
loop_
_entity_poly.entity_id
_entity_poly.type
_entity_poly.pdbx_seq_one_letter_code
_entity_poly.pdbx_strand_id
1 'polypeptide(L)'
;MNRTERFDQAWSLATTIAFSVAIALAGALGLLLTGWLFLNLFSSQSLLQALSITEKTPWYFARAAGTVAYALLAASTLWGLLLSTRLLKDAIPANLSLALHNILSWLAVIFTGLHALALLWDSYYTYTLADLTVPFIGPYRPGWVGLGIIGFYLMFVTSLSFSFRKQMGQKRWRQLHYATFLVYLLATVHGLLAGTDSSGTLMLGLYWGSSLAVLAWTGYRFLAHPQAATSR
;
A
#
# COMPACT_ATOMS: atom_id res chain seq x y z
N MET A 1 13.68 -62.67 25.00
CA MET A 1 12.45 -61.94 24.62
C MET A 1 11.29 -62.90 24.66
N ASN A 2 10.30 -62.64 25.51
CA ASN A 2 9.15 -63.53 25.65
C ASN A 2 8.13 -63.31 24.51
N ARG A 3 7.10 -64.17 24.42
CA ARG A 3 6.10 -64.12 23.33
C ARG A 3 5.28 -62.82 23.31
N THR A 4 5.04 -62.21 24.48
CA THR A 4 4.24 -60.98 24.60
C THR A 4 5.05 -59.77 24.15
N GLU A 5 6.33 -59.68 24.52
CA GLU A 5 7.25 -58.63 24.05
C GLU A 5 7.40 -58.62 22.51
N ARG A 6 7.44 -59.80 21.89
CA ARG A 6 7.47 -59.93 20.42
C ARG A 6 6.18 -59.44 19.76
N PHE A 7 5.04 -59.68 20.40
CA PHE A 7 3.75 -59.23 19.90
C PHE A 7 3.61 -57.71 20.03
N ASP A 8 4.01 -57.14 21.15
CA ASP A 8 3.96 -55.68 21.40
C ASP A 8 4.91 -54.90 20.48
N GLN A 9 6.11 -55.45 20.21
CA GLN A 9 7.02 -54.89 19.21
C GLN A 9 6.46 -54.97 17.79
N ALA A 10 5.87 -56.11 17.39
CA ALA A 10 5.26 -56.23 16.07
C ALA A 10 4.05 -55.28 15.90
N TRP A 11 3.23 -55.13 16.95
CA TRP A 11 2.07 -54.24 16.95
C TRP A 11 2.45 -52.76 16.91
N SER A 12 3.48 -52.35 17.66
CA SER A 12 3.99 -50.97 17.64
C SER A 12 4.66 -50.62 16.30
N LEU A 13 5.40 -51.55 15.69
CA LEU A 13 5.95 -51.35 14.34
C LEU A 13 4.85 -51.24 13.28
N ALA A 14 3.83 -52.12 13.33
CA ALA A 14 2.72 -52.10 12.39
C ALA A 14 1.91 -50.80 12.47
N THR A 15 1.61 -50.33 13.69
CA THR A 15 0.88 -49.06 13.90
C THR A 15 1.72 -47.85 13.47
N THR A 16 3.03 -47.85 13.73
CA THR A 16 3.94 -46.78 13.29
C THR A 16 4.06 -46.71 11.77
N ILE A 17 4.19 -47.86 11.11
CA ILE A 17 4.23 -47.95 9.64
C ILE A 17 2.89 -47.49 9.04
N ALA A 18 1.76 -48.00 9.56
CA ALA A 18 0.44 -47.61 9.08
C ALA A 18 0.18 -46.10 9.24
N PHE A 19 0.57 -45.52 10.38
CA PHE A 19 0.46 -44.09 10.63
C PHE A 19 1.36 -43.27 9.68
N SER A 20 2.61 -43.70 9.47
CA SER A 20 3.56 -43.02 8.57
C SER A 20 3.08 -43.08 7.10
N VAL A 21 2.54 -44.21 6.67
CA VAL A 21 1.94 -44.37 5.34
C VAL A 21 0.70 -43.48 5.20
N ALA A 22 -0.17 -43.42 6.21
CA ALA A 22 -1.34 -42.55 6.19
C ALA A 22 -0.98 -41.07 6.07
N ILE A 23 0.04 -40.60 6.79
CA ILE A 23 0.56 -39.23 6.67
C ILE A 23 1.16 -38.97 5.29
N ALA A 24 1.97 -39.89 4.77
CA ALA A 24 2.58 -39.75 3.45
C ALA A 24 1.52 -39.68 2.34
N LEU A 25 0.48 -40.51 2.42
CA LEU A 25 -0.64 -40.50 1.48
C LEU A 25 -1.47 -39.22 1.61
N ALA A 26 -1.77 -38.75 2.82
CA ALA A 26 -2.47 -37.48 3.02
C ALA A 26 -1.68 -36.28 2.50
N GLY A 27 -0.35 -36.28 2.70
CA GLY A 27 0.56 -35.26 2.16
C GLY A 27 0.62 -35.29 0.63
N ALA A 28 0.72 -36.47 0.03
CA ALA A 28 0.68 -36.64 -1.42
C ALA A 28 -0.67 -36.19 -2.00
N LEU A 29 -1.79 -36.53 -1.36
CA LEU A 29 -3.12 -36.08 -1.77
C LEU A 29 -3.26 -34.56 -1.66
N GLY A 30 -2.72 -33.95 -0.62
CA GLY A 30 -2.69 -32.49 -0.44
C GLY A 30 -1.87 -31.78 -1.51
N LEU A 31 -0.71 -32.32 -1.88
CA LEU A 31 0.12 -31.80 -2.98
C LEU A 31 -0.55 -31.96 -4.35
N LEU A 32 -1.22 -33.08 -4.58
CA LEU A 32 -1.98 -33.31 -5.81
C LEU A 32 -3.21 -32.39 -5.88
N LEU A 33 -3.92 -32.18 -4.77
CA LEU A 33 -5.08 -31.29 -4.69
C LEU A 33 -4.67 -29.83 -4.88
N THR A 34 -3.59 -29.40 -4.26
CA THR A 34 -3.05 -28.03 -4.43
C THR A 34 -2.52 -27.81 -5.84
N GLY A 35 -1.82 -28.79 -6.43
CA GLY A 35 -1.40 -28.75 -7.84
C GLY A 35 -2.58 -28.72 -8.81
N TRP A 36 -3.59 -29.56 -8.59
CA TRP A 36 -4.82 -29.57 -9.39
C TRP A 36 -5.61 -28.26 -9.27
N LEU A 37 -5.75 -27.72 -8.05
CA LEU A 37 -6.36 -26.41 -7.82
C LEU A 37 -5.57 -25.30 -8.50
N PHE A 38 -4.24 -25.30 -8.40
CA PHE A 38 -3.38 -24.32 -9.07
C PHE A 38 -3.57 -24.36 -10.59
N LEU A 39 -3.57 -25.55 -11.20
CA LEU A 39 -3.76 -25.70 -12.65
C LEU A 39 -5.18 -25.34 -13.12
N ASN A 40 -6.21 -25.55 -12.29
CA ASN A 40 -7.59 -25.17 -12.63
C ASN A 40 -7.86 -23.68 -12.39
N LEU A 41 -7.29 -23.10 -11.33
CA LEU A 41 -7.39 -21.66 -11.03
C LEU A 41 -6.56 -20.83 -12.02
N PHE A 42 -5.38 -21.33 -12.39
CA PHE A 42 -4.46 -20.74 -13.37
C PHE A 42 -4.46 -21.54 -14.68
N SER A 43 -5.65 -21.75 -15.25
CA SER A 43 -5.74 -22.17 -16.65
C SER A 43 -4.96 -21.19 -17.54
N SER A 44 -4.26 -21.66 -18.56
CA SER A 44 -3.54 -20.77 -19.49
C SER A 44 -4.45 -19.69 -20.10
N GLN A 45 -5.76 -19.96 -20.22
CA GLN A 45 -6.75 -18.99 -20.65
C GLN A 45 -7.00 -17.87 -19.64
N SER A 46 -7.07 -18.14 -18.33
CA SER A 46 -7.22 -17.08 -17.33
C SER A 46 -5.97 -16.20 -17.24
N LEU A 47 -4.79 -16.79 -17.44
CA LEU A 47 -3.52 -16.06 -17.53
C LEU A 47 -3.43 -15.21 -18.80
N LEU A 48 -3.80 -15.77 -19.96
CA LEU A 48 -3.86 -15.03 -21.23
C LEU A 48 -4.93 -13.93 -21.21
N GLN A 49 -6.05 -14.13 -20.52
CA GLN A 49 -7.10 -13.13 -20.34
C GLN A 49 -6.73 -12.06 -19.30
N ALA A 50 -5.94 -12.40 -18.29
CA ALA A 50 -5.37 -11.42 -17.36
C ALA A 50 -4.25 -10.58 -18.02
N LEU A 51 -3.52 -11.17 -18.96
CA LEU A 51 -2.46 -10.52 -19.73
C LEU A 51 -2.98 -9.88 -21.03
N SER A 52 -4.25 -10.09 -21.40
CA SER A 52 -4.80 -9.52 -22.63
C SER A 52 -5.08 -8.02 -22.44
N ILE A 53 -4.61 -7.23 -23.40
CA ILE A 53 -4.94 -5.82 -23.49
C ILE A 53 -6.33 -5.73 -24.13
N THR A 54 -7.33 -5.43 -23.31
CA THR A 54 -8.72 -5.22 -23.72
C THR A 54 -9.07 -3.74 -23.64
N GLU A 55 -10.24 -3.36 -24.14
CA GLU A 55 -10.82 -2.02 -23.97
C GLU A 55 -10.98 -1.59 -22.49
N LYS A 56 -10.98 -2.57 -21.56
CA LYS A 56 -11.09 -2.33 -20.11
C LYS A 56 -9.73 -2.26 -19.41
N THR A 57 -8.63 -2.57 -20.09
CA THR A 57 -7.29 -2.58 -19.48
C THR A 57 -6.90 -1.21 -18.91
N PRO A 58 -7.10 -0.07 -19.60
CA PRO A 58 -6.83 1.25 -19.03
C PRO A 58 -7.63 1.53 -17.75
N TRP A 59 -8.89 1.09 -17.71
CA TRP A 59 -9.77 1.22 -16.54
C TRP A 59 -9.26 0.43 -15.34
N TYR A 60 -8.87 -0.85 -15.52
CA TYR A 60 -8.28 -1.65 -14.45
C TYR A 60 -6.93 -1.08 -14.00
N PHE A 61 -6.09 -0.65 -14.95
CA PHE A 61 -4.78 -0.10 -14.67
C PHE A 61 -4.88 1.21 -13.89
N ALA A 62 -5.76 2.13 -14.27
CA ALA A 62 -5.99 3.38 -13.56
C ALA A 62 -6.42 3.13 -12.10
N ARG A 63 -7.34 2.19 -11.86
CA ARG A 63 -7.77 1.80 -10.51
C ARG A 63 -6.64 1.19 -9.68
N ALA A 64 -5.92 0.23 -10.26
CA ALA A 64 -4.80 -0.43 -9.59
C ALA A 64 -3.69 0.58 -9.24
N ALA A 65 -3.31 1.44 -10.19
CA ALA A 65 -2.30 2.48 -9.98
C ALA A 65 -2.74 3.48 -8.91
N GLY A 66 -4.01 3.90 -8.89
CA GLY A 66 -4.56 4.79 -7.87
C GLY A 66 -4.56 4.19 -6.47
N THR A 67 -4.95 2.92 -6.34
CA THR A 67 -4.93 2.18 -5.06
C THR A 67 -3.50 2.00 -4.54
N VAL A 68 -2.56 1.62 -5.41
CA VAL A 68 -1.14 1.47 -5.06
C VAL A 68 -0.55 2.83 -4.68
N ALA A 69 -0.85 3.90 -5.42
CA ALA A 69 -0.43 5.25 -5.08
C ALA A 69 -0.89 5.68 -3.68
N TYR A 70 -2.17 5.46 -3.34
CA TYR A 70 -2.70 5.77 -2.03
C TYR A 70 -2.01 4.95 -0.92
N ALA A 71 -1.83 3.64 -1.14
CA ALA A 71 -1.16 2.77 -0.18
C ALA A 71 0.30 3.20 0.07
N LEU A 72 1.03 3.57 -0.97
CA LEU A 72 2.40 4.07 -0.88
C LEU A 72 2.48 5.43 -0.16
N LEU A 73 1.54 6.34 -0.45
CA LEU A 73 1.44 7.64 0.23
C LEU A 73 1.13 7.46 1.72
N ALA A 74 0.19 6.57 2.05
CA ALA A 74 -0.16 6.22 3.43
C ALA A 74 1.04 5.61 4.17
N ALA A 75 1.71 4.63 3.54
CA ALA A 75 2.92 4.02 4.09
C ALA A 75 4.03 5.04 4.31
N SER A 76 4.28 5.93 3.34
CA SER A 76 5.28 7.01 3.48
C SER A 76 4.95 7.94 4.65
N THR A 77 3.69 8.34 4.79
CA THR A 77 3.21 9.23 5.85
C THR A 77 3.38 8.60 7.23
N LEU A 78 2.94 7.35 7.39
CA LEU A 78 3.09 6.59 8.64
C LEU A 78 4.56 6.34 8.97
N TRP A 79 5.38 6.01 7.97
CA TRP A 79 6.80 5.83 8.14
C TRP A 79 7.49 7.13 8.60
N GLY A 80 7.14 8.27 8.00
CA GLY A 80 7.63 9.60 8.39
C GLY A 80 7.24 9.97 9.83
N LEU A 81 6.02 9.63 10.26
CA LEU A 81 5.59 9.79 11.64
C LEU A 81 6.40 8.91 12.60
N LEU A 82 6.64 7.65 12.25
CA LEU A 82 7.42 6.70 13.06
C LEU A 82 8.90 7.10 13.17
N LEU A 83 9.48 7.62 12.09
CA LEU A 83 10.81 8.26 12.10
C LEU A 83 10.89 9.40 13.12
N SER A 84 9.81 10.18 13.26
CA SER A 84 9.78 11.34 14.16
C SER A 84 9.70 10.97 15.65
N THR A 85 9.20 9.78 16.00
CA THR A 85 9.06 9.32 17.40
C THR A 85 10.32 8.66 17.96
N ARG A 86 11.33 8.39 17.12
CA ARG A 86 12.60 7.72 17.47
C ARG A 86 12.46 6.29 18.03
N LEU A 87 11.28 5.68 17.94
CA LEU A 87 11.05 4.32 18.44
C LEU A 87 11.89 3.26 17.71
N LEU A 88 12.23 3.49 16.45
CA LEU A 88 13.03 2.57 15.63
C LEU A 88 14.52 2.94 15.57
N LYS A 89 14.99 3.89 16.40
CA LYS A 89 16.35 4.43 16.30
C LYS A 89 17.43 3.35 16.43
N ASP A 90 17.21 2.37 17.31
CA ASP A 90 18.18 1.30 17.58
C ASP A 90 17.94 0.05 16.72
N ALA A 91 16.76 -0.06 16.09
CA ALA A 91 16.39 -1.19 15.25
C ALA A 91 16.78 -0.99 13.77
N ILE A 92 16.73 0.25 13.26
CA ILE A 92 16.97 0.54 11.84
C ILE A 92 17.96 1.71 11.70
N PRO A 93 19.05 1.55 10.93
CA PRO A 93 19.97 2.63 10.63
C PRO A 93 19.28 3.86 10.04
N ALA A 94 19.66 5.05 10.50
CA ALA A 94 18.99 6.30 10.12
C ALA A 94 19.03 6.58 8.60
N ASN A 95 20.12 6.21 7.92
CA ASN A 95 20.27 6.31 6.48
C ASN A 95 19.31 5.39 5.73
N LEU A 96 19.15 4.13 6.17
CA LEU A 96 18.20 3.19 5.59
C LEU A 96 16.76 3.66 5.81
N SER A 97 16.42 4.09 7.01
CA SER A 97 15.07 4.56 7.32
C SER A 97 14.68 5.79 6.48
N LEU A 98 15.62 6.72 6.27
CA LEU A 98 15.43 7.87 5.38
C LEU A 98 15.32 7.46 3.90
N ALA A 99 16.11 6.48 3.46
CA ALA A 99 16.02 5.94 2.11
C ALA A 99 14.65 5.29 1.84
N LEU A 100 14.13 4.52 2.80
CA LEU A 100 12.80 3.91 2.71
C LEU A 100 11.69 4.97 2.60
N HIS A 101 11.73 6.01 3.44
CA HIS A 101 10.78 7.13 3.34
C HIS A 101 10.81 7.78 1.94
N ASN A 102 12.02 8.02 1.41
CA ASN A 102 12.21 8.63 0.11
C ASN A 102 11.72 7.73 -1.04
N ILE A 103 12.00 6.42 -0.99
CA ILE A 103 11.54 5.46 -1.99
C ILE A 103 10.01 5.38 -2.00
N LEU A 104 9.37 5.25 -0.83
CA LEU A 104 7.91 5.23 -0.72
C LEU A 104 7.27 6.51 -1.28
N SER A 105 7.87 7.68 -0.99
CA SER A 105 7.39 8.97 -1.48
C SER A 105 7.48 9.08 -3.01
N TRP A 106 8.63 8.72 -3.60
CA TRP A 106 8.79 8.78 -5.06
C TRP A 106 7.95 7.73 -5.78
N LEU A 107 7.79 6.53 -5.22
CA LEU A 107 6.87 5.55 -5.78
C LEU A 107 5.43 6.06 -5.74
N ALA A 108 4.99 6.71 -4.65
CA ALA A 108 3.66 7.33 -4.59
C ALA A 108 3.46 8.39 -5.69
N VAL A 109 4.47 9.24 -5.93
CA VAL A 109 4.48 10.21 -7.04
C VAL A 109 4.34 9.52 -8.39
N ILE A 110 5.18 8.51 -8.66
CA ILE A 110 5.18 7.78 -9.94
C ILE A 110 3.83 7.11 -10.17
N PHE A 111 3.31 6.37 -9.19
CA PHE A 111 2.02 5.66 -9.33
C PHE A 111 0.83 6.63 -9.44
N THR A 112 0.88 7.80 -8.79
CA THR A 112 -0.16 8.83 -8.99
C THR A 112 -0.09 9.41 -10.40
N GLY A 113 1.11 9.63 -10.93
CA GLY A 113 1.31 10.04 -12.32
C GLY A 113 0.78 8.98 -13.29
N LEU A 114 1.10 7.70 -13.07
CA LEU A 114 0.58 6.58 -13.86
C LEU A 114 -0.95 6.49 -13.79
N HIS A 115 -1.53 6.66 -12.59
CA HIS A 115 -2.98 6.72 -12.39
C HIS A 115 -3.63 7.81 -13.24
N ALA A 116 -3.08 9.04 -13.19
CA ALA A 116 -3.61 10.16 -13.97
C ALA A 116 -3.44 9.94 -15.48
N LEU A 117 -2.24 9.55 -15.93
CA LEU A 117 -1.95 9.33 -17.35
C LEU A 117 -2.77 8.21 -17.97
N ALA A 118 -3.11 7.18 -17.20
CA ALA A 118 -3.96 6.08 -17.66
C ALA A 118 -5.36 6.54 -18.08
N LEU A 119 -5.85 7.65 -17.51
CA LEU A 119 -7.16 8.21 -17.86
C LEU A 119 -7.23 8.71 -19.32
N LEU A 120 -6.09 9.01 -19.96
CA LEU A 120 -6.06 9.39 -21.39
C LEU A 120 -6.51 8.25 -22.31
N TRP A 121 -6.48 7.00 -21.84
CA TRP A 121 -6.94 5.82 -22.55
C TRP A 121 -8.28 5.28 -22.03
N ASP A 122 -8.99 6.06 -21.22
CA ASP A 122 -10.32 5.66 -20.73
C ASP A 122 -11.34 5.62 -21.88
N SER A 123 -12.20 4.60 -21.88
CA SER A 123 -13.23 4.38 -22.89
C SER A 123 -14.60 4.96 -22.51
N TYR A 124 -14.80 5.36 -21.25
CA TYR A 124 -16.05 5.94 -20.76
C TYR A 124 -16.05 7.47 -20.83
N TYR A 125 -14.92 8.10 -20.52
CA TYR A 125 -14.72 9.54 -20.56
C TYR A 125 -13.53 9.89 -21.46
N THR A 126 -13.69 10.89 -22.31
CA THR A 126 -12.60 11.42 -23.13
C THR A 126 -11.82 12.47 -22.34
N TYR A 127 -10.65 12.09 -21.82
CA TYR A 127 -9.75 13.01 -21.13
C TYR A 127 -8.70 13.60 -22.09
N THR A 128 -8.37 14.87 -21.86
CA THR A 128 -7.25 15.59 -22.48
C THR A 128 -6.18 15.88 -21.44
N LEU A 129 -4.95 16.23 -21.87
CA LEU A 129 -3.89 16.65 -20.95
C LEU A 129 -4.29 17.84 -20.06
N ALA A 130 -5.18 18.72 -20.54
CA ALA A 130 -5.71 19.83 -19.75
C ALA A 130 -6.55 19.29 -18.57
N ASP A 131 -7.36 18.26 -18.78
CA ASP A 131 -8.20 17.67 -17.72
C ASP A 131 -7.39 17.02 -16.60
N LEU A 132 -6.15 16.59 -16.91
CA LEU A 132 -5.22 15.98 -15.95
C LEU A 132 -4.41 17.01 -15.15
N THR A 133 -4.30 18.24 -15.66
CA THR A 133 -3.38 19.27 -15.13
C THR A 133 -4.10 20.49 -14.59
N VAL A 134 -5.22 20.91 -15.19
CA VAL A 134 -5.98 22.05 -14.71
C VAL A 134 -7.05 21.53 -13.74
N PRO A 135 -7.03 21.95 -12.44
CA PRO A 135 -8.04 21.51 -11.50
C PRO A 135 -9.45 21.91 -11.94
N PHE A 136 -10.43 21.03 -11.68
CA PHE A 136 -11.87 21.29 -11.78
C PHE A 136 -12.47 21.41 -13.20
N ILE A 137 -11.72 21.16 -14.27
CA ILE A 137 -12.26 21.25 -15.64
C ILE A 137 -12.65 19.90 -16.26
N GLY A 138 -12.20 18.79 -15.67
CA GLY A 138 -12.38 17.45 -16.22
C GLY A 138 -13.84 16.96 -16.23
N PRO A 139 -14.15 15.97 -17.07
CA PRO A 139 -15.53 15.53 -17.34
C PRO A 139 -16.16 14.72 -16.20
N TYR A 140 -15.36 14.16 -15.29
CA TYR A 140 -15.83 13.31 -14.18
C TYR A 140 -15.60 13.98 -12.83
N ARG A 141 -16.68 14.21 -12.07
CA ARG A 141 -16.64 14.74 -10.68
C ARG A 141 -15.58 15.83 -10.48
N PRO A 142 -15.62 16.94 -11.26
CA PRO A 142 -14.53 17.91 -11.36
C PRO A 142 -14.08 18.45 -10.00
N GLY A 143 -15.00 18.66 -9.05
CA GLY A 143 -14.69 19.06 -7.67
C GLY A 143 -13.68 18.14 -6.99
N TRP A 144 -14.00 16.84 -6.90
CA TRP A 144 -13.15 15.86 -6.21
C TRP A 144 -11.88 15.52 -7.00
N VAL A 145 -11.96 15.49 -8.32
CA VAL A 145 -10.80 15.27 -9.19
C VAL A 145 -9.82 16.44 -9.11
N GLY A 146 -10.31 17.68 -9.11
CA GLY A 146 -9.47 18.87 -8.96
C GLY A 146 -8.70 18.91 -7.63
N LEU A 147 -9.30 18.44 -6.53
CA LEU A 147 -8.57 18.24 -5.26
C LEU A 147 -7.44 17.22 -5.39
N GLY A 148 -7.64 16.16 -6.17
CA GLY A 148 -6.60 15.17 -6.50
C GLY A 148 -5.44 15.80 -7.27
N ILE A 149 -5.72 16.64 -8.26
CA ILE A 149 -4.70 17.36 -9.05
C ILE A 149 -3.90 18.30 -8.14
N ILE A 150 -4.56 19.08 -7.28
CA ILE A 150 -3.88 19.95 -6.29
C ILE A 150 -3.02 19.10 -5.34
N GLY A 151 -3.55 17.97 -4.86
CA GLY A 151 -2.83 17.02 -4.02
C GLY A 151 -1.57 16.48 -4.71
N PHE A 152 -1.66 16.11 -5.98
CA PHE A 152 -0.52 15.64 -6.78
C PHE A 152 0.57 16.72 -6.92
N TYR A 153 0.19 17.97 -7.17
CA TYR A 153 1.14 19.09 -7.23
C TYR A 153 1.87 19.30 -5.92
N LEU A 154 1.13 19.33 -4.80
CA LEU A 154 1.73 19.43 -3.49
C LEU A 154 2.62 18.23 -3.16
N MET A 155 2.21 17.01 -3.54
CA MET A 155 3.01 15.80 -3.36
C MET A 155 4.33 15.88 -4.13
N PHE A 156 4.29 16.32 -5.39
CA PHE A 156 5.48 16.47 -6.22
C PHE A 156 6.43 17.54 -5.66
N VAL A 157 5.91 18.73 -5.35
CA VAL A 157 6.70 19.83 -4.78
C VAL A 157 7.34 19.44 -3.44
N THR A 158 6.57 18.81 -2.55
CA THR A 158 7.09 18.39 -1.24
C THR A 158 8.14 17.29 -1.36
N SER A 159 7.97 16.34 -2.28
CA SER A 159 8.97 15.29 -2.56
C SER A 159 10.25 15.88 -3.15
N LEU A 160 10.12 16.76 -4.14
CA LEU A 160 11.25 17.44 -4.78
C LEU A 160 12.02 18.34 -3.81
N SER A 161 11.33 18.97 -2.85
CA SER A 161 11.93 19.87 -1.87
C SER A 161 13.04 19.23 -1.03
N PHE A 162 13.04 17.90 -0.86
CA PHE A 162 14.06 17.18 -0.10
C PHE A 162 15.46 17.32 -0.72
N SER A 163 15.54 17.38 -2.06
CA SER A 163 16.79 17.62 -2.80
C SER A 163 17.32 19.03 -2.57
N PHE A 164 16.43 20.00 -2.33
CA PHE A 164 16.75 21.41 -2.10
C PHE A 164 16.80 21.81 -0.62
N ARG A 165 16.71 20.83 0.31
CA ARG A 165 16.62 21.11 1.75
C ARG A 165 17.82 21.88 2.31
N LYS A 166 19.01 21.69 1.74
CA LYS A 166 20.24 22.38 2.18
C LYS A 166 20.19 23.86 1.83
N GLN A 167 19.66 24.21 0.65
CA GLN A 167 19.52 25.58 0.15
C GLN A 167 18.40 26.35 0.86
N MET A 168 17.29 25.68 1.20
CA MET A 168 16.14 26.30 1.87
C MET A 168 16.35 26.54 3.37
N GLY A 169 17.26 25.78 3.98
CA GLY A 169 17.42 25.72 5.43
C GLY A 169 16.35 24.86 6.12
N GLN A 170 16.74 24.20 7.22
CA GLN A 170 15.92 23.17 7.88
C GLN A 170 14.55 23.67 8.36
N LYS A 171 14.46 24.92 8.85
CA LYS A 171 13.20 25.48 9.34
C LYS A 171 12.16 25.62 8.23
N ARG A 172 12.54 26.23 7.10
CA ARG A 172 11.64 26.46 5.95
C ARG A 172 11.27 25.14 5.28
N TRP A 173 12.25 24.25 5.09
CA TRP A 173 11.99 22.92 4.55
C TRP A 173 10.97 22.16 5.40
N ARG A 174 11.13 22.18 6.74
CA ARG A 174 10.18 21.52 7.64
C ARG A 174 8.78 22.14 7.59
N GLN A 175 8.67 23.46 7.47
CA GLN A 175 7.37 24.14 7.28
C GLN A 175 6.68 23.68 5.99
N LEU A 176 7.41 23.63 4.87
CA LEU A 176 6.88 23.09 3.62
C LEU A 176 6.51 21.61 3.75
N HIS A 177 7.35 20.82 4.43
CA HIS A 177 7.09 19.40 4.62
C HIS A 177 5.82 19.13 5.43
N TYR A 178 5.35 20.06 6.28
CA TYR A 178 4.05 19.91 6.94
C TYR A 178 2.86 19.95 5.97
N ALA A 179 3.02 20.48 4.75
CA ALA A 179 2.00 20.39 3.72
C ALA A 179 1.70 18.93 3.29
N THR A 180 2.58 17.97 3.62
CA THR A 180 2.33 16.55 3.34
C THR A 180 1.10 15.99 4.06
N PHE A 181 0.73 16.54 5.22
CA PHE A 181 -0.54 16.17 5.87
C PHE A 181 -1.76 16.62 5.04
N LEU A 182 -1.65 17.80 4.40
CA LEU A 182 -2.67 18.27 3.47
C LEU A 182 -2.70 17.41 2.20
N VAL A 183 -1.54 17.01 1.67
CA VAL A 183 -1.45 16.05 0.55
C VAL A 183 -2.20 14.77 0.87
N TYR A 184 -1.93 14.17 2.03
CA TYR A 184 -2.58 12.96 2.48
C TYR A 184 -4.11 13.15 2.59
N LEU A 185 -4.55 14.23 3.23
CA LEU A 185 -5.97 14.56 3.34
C LEU A 185 -6.65 14.72 1.96
N LEU A 186 -6.04 15.48 1.04
CA LEU A 186 -6.58 15.69 -0.30
C LEU A 186 -6.67 14.36 -1.07
N ALA A 187 -5.65 13.50 -0.97
CA ALA A 187 -5.66 12.17 -1.58
C ALA A 187 -6.75 11.27 -0.99
N THR A 188 -6.96 11.29 0.33
CA THR A 188 -8.02 10.52 1.01
C THR A 188 -9.41 11.02 0.59
N VAL A 189 -9.63 12.34 0.57
CA VAL A 189 -10.90 12.94 0.14
C VAL A 189 -11.17 12.65 -1.33
N HIS A 190 -10.16 12.82 -2.20
CA HIS A 190 -10.24 12.48 -3.61
C HIS A 190 -10.58 10.99 -3.80
N GLY A 191 -9.86 10.08 -3.14
CA GLY A 191 -10.10 8.65 -3.22
C GLY A 191 -11.51 8.29 -2.76
N LEU A 192 -11.94 8.73 -1.57
CA LEU A 192 -13.27 8.43 -1.03
C LEU A 192 -14.41 8.95 -1.91
N LEU A 193 -14.28 10.15 -2.48
CA LEU A 193 -15.39 10.85 -3.12
C LEU A 193 -15.37 10.80 -4.65
N ALA A 194 -14.23 10.51 -5.28
CA ALA A 194 -14.13 10.28 -6.71
C ALA A 194 -13.99 8.79 -7.07
N GLY A 195 -13.37 8.00 -6.19
CA GLY A 195 -13.09 6.58 -6.42
C GLY A 195 -14.36 5.75 -6.56
N THR A 196 -14.41 4.92 -7.58
CA THR A 196 -15.55 4.04 -7.88
C THR A 196 -15.48 2.71 -7.14
N ASP A 197 -14.34 2.37 -6.53
CA ASP A 197 -14.17 1.23 -5.60
C ASP A 197 -14.36 1.62 -4.12
N SER A 198 -14.64 2.89 -3.82
CA SER A 198 -14.51 3.43 -2.46
C SER A 198 -15.48 2.84 -1.44
N SER A 199 -16.57 2.22 -1.89
CA SER A 199 -17.51 1.47 -1.04
C SER A 199 -17.05 0.04 -0.71
N GLY A 200 -15.98 -0.45 -1.34
CA GLY A 200 -15.46 -1.80 -1.09
C GLY A 200 -14.81 -1.92 0.28
N THR A 201 -15.05 -3.02 0.98
CA THR A 201 -14.56 -3.26 2.35
C THR A 201 -13.05 -3.09 2.49
N LEU A 202 -12.28 -3.58 1.51
CA LEU A 202 -10.82 -3.44 1.52
C LEU A 202 -10.37 -1.98 1.34
N MET A 203 -11.04 -1.21 0.47
CA MET A 203 -10.73 0.20 0.27
C MET A 203 -11.11 1.04 1.49
N LEU A 204 -12.28 0.78 2.09
CA LEU A 204 -12.68 1.41 3.36
C LEU A 204 -11.70 1.07 4.48
N GLY A 205 -11.27 -0.19 4.60
CA GLY A 205 -10.24 -0.61 5.54
C GLY A 205 -8.92 0.12 5.33
N LEU A 206 -8.50 0.30 4.07
CA LEU A 206 -7.31 1.06 3.72
C LEU A 206 -7.47 2.55 4.10
N TYR A 207 -8.57 3.20 3.74
CA TYR A 207 -8.83 4.61 4.05
C TYR A 207 -8.91 4.87 5.55
N TRP A 208 -9.80 4.17 6.25
CA TRP A 208 -10.02 4.36 7.68
C TRP A 208 -8.84 3.87 8.52
N GLY A 209 -8.31 2.68 8.21
CA GLY A 209 -7.18 2.11 8.94
C GLY A 209 -5.94 3.00 8.87
N SER A 210 -5.59 3.49 7.67
CA SER A 210 -4.46 4.41 7.53
C SER A 210 -4.74 5.78 8.16
N SER A 211 -5.93 6.34 8.02
CA SER A 211 -6.28 7.65 8.61
C SER A 211 -6.25 7.60 10.13
N LEU A 212 -6.82 6.56 10.74
CA LEU A 212 -6.78 6.35 12.19
C LEU A 212 -5.35 6.17 12.69
N ALA A 213 -4.51 5.43 11.97
CA ALA A 213 -3.10 5.28 12.32
C ALA A 213 -2.35 6.62 12.23
N VAL A 214 -2.58 7.42 11.18
CA VAL A 214 -1.99 8.76 11.03
C VAL A 214 -2.41 9.67 12.18
N LEU A 215 -3.69 9.68 12.54
CA LEU A 215 -4.22 10.46 13.67
C LEU A 215 -3.62 10.01 15.01
N ALA A 216 -3.58 8.69 15.25
CA ALA A 216 -3.03 8.12 16.48
C ALA A 216 -1.55 8.47 16.66
N TRP A 217 -0.73 8.29 15.62
CA TRP A 217 0.69 8.62 15.66
C TRP A 217 0.95 10.12 15.77
N THR A 218 0.13 10.93 15.11
CA THR A 218 0.19 12.40 15.23
C THR A 218 -0.16 12.83 16.66
N GLY A 219 -1.20 12.26 17.26
CA GLY A 219 -1.60 12.49 18.65
C GLY A 219 -0.52 12.05 19.64
N TYR A 220 0.02 10.84 19.48
CA TYR A 220 1.13 10.33 20.28
C TYR A 220 2.32 11.30 20.30
N ARG A 221 2.68 11.88 19.14
CA ARG A 221 3.76 12.86 19.04
C ARG A 221 3.52 14.12 19.88
N PHE A 222 2.29 14.63 19.92
CA PHE A 222 1.96 15.80 20.74
C PHE A 222 1.98 15.45 22.23
N LEU A 223 1.51 14.27 22.61
CA LEU A 223 1.44 13.82 24.00
C LEU A 223 2.80 13.39 24.57
N ALA A 224 3.67 12.77 23.75
CA ALA A 224 5.01 12.32 24.15
C ALA A 224 6.03 13.48 24.26
N HIS A 225 5.63 14.70 23.91
CA HIS A 225 6.37 15.93 24.21
C HIS A 225 5.56 16.86 25.13
N PRO A 226 5.39 16.54 26.43
CA PRO A 226 5.11 17.58 27.41
C PRO A 226 6.30 18.53 27.39
N GLN A 227 6.05 19.79 27.06
CA GLN A 227 7.01 20.84 27.33
C GLN A 227 7.35 20.74 28.83
N ALA A 228 8.62 20.62 29.15
CA ALA A 228 9.12 20.94 30.48
C ALA A 228 8.73 22.39 30.75
N ALA A 229 7.56 22.59 31.37
CA ALA A 229 7.05 23.88 31.74
C ALA A 229 7.94 24.42 32.86
N THR A 230 8.79 25.37 32.47
CA THR A 230 9.25 26.52 33.27
C THR A 230 9.85 26.24 34.65
N SER A 231 11.18 26.11 34.69
CA SER A 231 11.99 26.60 35.81
C SER A 231 12.84 27.79 35.34
N ARG A 232 12.31 29.00 35.52
CA ARG A 232 13.07 30.24 35.65
C ARG A 232 12.33 31.16 36.61
#